data_AF-A0A933D990-F1
#
_entry.id   AF-A0A933D990-F1
#
_cell.length_a   1.000
_cell.length_b   1.000
_cell.length_c   1.000
_cell.angle_alpha   90.00
_cell.angle_beta   90.00
_cell.angle_gamma   90.00
#
_symmetry.space_group_name_H-M   'P 1'
#
loop_
_entity.id
_entity.type
_entity.pdbx_description
1 polymer ?
#
loop_
_entity_poly.entity_id
_entity_poly.type
_entity_poly.pdbx_seq_one_letter_code
_entity_poly.pdbx_strand_id
1 'polypeptide(L)'
;AVGVAIATTVLPDVKHFIVVLLGAFLAVLPDVLEGPYFFFNQKNKIVTRLLDFQKSLQFDVPFVPGVLTQLLLSFAALRWVFG
;
A
#
# COMPACT_ATOMS: atom_id res chain seq x y z
N ALA A 1 -3.33 -6.65 10.41
CA ALA A 1 -2.75 -6.94 11.73
C ALA A 1 -1.43 -6.20 11.95
N VAL A 2 -0.42 -6.37 11.09
CA VAL A 2 0.92 -5.74 11.25
C VAL A 2 0.86 -4.21 11.28
N GLY A 3 0.12 -3.57 10.37
CA GLY A 3 0.00 -2.10 10.36
C GLY A 3 -0.61 -1.50 11.64
N VAL A 4 -1.56 -2.21 12.26
CA VAL A 4 -2.14 -1.80 13.56
C VAL A 4 -1.09 -1.92 14.67
N ALA A 5 -0.33 -3.01 14.70
CA ALA A 5 0.73 -3.20 15.68
C ALA A 5 1.80 -2.09 15.59
N ILE A 6 2.20 -1.71 14.37
CA ILE A 6 3.14 -0.59 14.15
C ILE A 6 2.49 0.74 14.56
N ALA A 7 1.24 1.00 14.21
CA ALA A 7 0.57 2.24 14.62
C ALA A 7 0.52 2.37 16.15
N THR A 8 0.29 1.28 16.89
CA THR A 8 0.24 1.35 18.37
C THR A 8 1.57 1.76 19.02
N THR A 9 2.72 1.60 18.36
CA THR A 9 4.02 1.98 18.94
C THR A 9 4.24 3.49 18.98
N VAL A 10 3.43 4.28 18.26
CA VAL A 10 3.55 5.74 18.19
C VAL A 10 2.60 6.48 19.13
N LEU A 11 1.80 5.76 19.90
CA LEU A 11 1.03 6.34 21.01
C LEU A 11 1.99 6.85 22.11
N PRO A 12 1.62 7.93 22.83
CA PRO A 12 0.30 8.56 22.91
C PRO A 12 0.01 9.61 21.82
N ASP A 13 0.88 9.81 20.83
CA ASP A 13 0.61 10.75 19.74
C ASP A 13 -0.50 10.19 18.83
N VAL A 14 -1.74 10.59 19.12
CA VAL A 14 -2.94 10.14 18.39
C VAL A 14 -2.92 10.61 16.94
N LYS A 15 -2.34 11.76 16.63
CA LYS A 15 -2.25 12.24 15.24
C LYS A 15 -1.33 11.33 14.44
N HIS A 16 -0.14 11.04 14.99
CA HIS A 16 0.81 10.14 14.35
C HIS A 16 0.22 8.73 14.21
N PHE A 17 -0.41 8.20 15.27
CA PHE A 17 -1.13 6.93 15.25
C PHE A 17 -2.14 6.83 14.09
N ILE A 18 -3.02 7.82 13.93
CA ILE A 18 -4.05 7.83 12.87
C ILE A 18 -3.40 7.84 11.48
N VAL A 19 -2.33 8.63 11.29
CA VAL A 19 -1.63 8.70 10.00
C VAL A 19 -1.01 7.36 9.64
N VAL A 20 -0.32 6.69 10.58
CA VAL A 20 0.28 5.37 10.34
C VAL A 20 -0.80 4.33 10.05
N LEU A 21 -1.89 4.33 10.83
CA LEU A 21 -2.99 3.39 10.66
C LEU A 21 -3.66 3.53 9.29
N LEU A 22 -4.01 4.76 8.90
CA LEU A 22 -4.62 5.03 7.60
C LEU A 22 -3.65 4.78 6.45
N GLY A 23 -2.38 5.15 6.60
CA GLY A 23 -1.35 4.87 5.60
C GLY A 23 -1.20 3.38 5.32
N ALA A 24 -1.11 2.55 6.38
CA ALA A 24 -1.01 1.10 6.23
C ALA A 24 -2.27 0.48 5.59
N PHE A 25 -3.46 1.01 5.89
CA PHE A 25 -4.71 0.56 5.26
C PHE A 25 -4.78 0.94 3.78
N LEU A 26 -4.51 2.20 3.45
CA LEU A 26 -4.60 2.71 2.08
C LEU A 26 -3.53 2.10 1.16
N ALA A 27 -2.38 1.71 1.69
CA ALA A 27 -1.33 1.06 0.92
C ALA A 27 -1.77 -0.30 0.33
N VAL A 28 -2.56 -1.09 1.07
CA VAL A 28 -3.00 -2.44 0.64
C VAL A 28 -4.40 -2.44 0.02
N LEU A 29 -5.16 -1.37 0.21
CA LEU A 29 -6.50 -1.22 -0.34
C LEU A 29 -6.60 -1.52 -1.85
N PRO A 30 -5.73 -0.99 -2.73
CA PRO A 30 -5.78 -1.31 -4.16
C PRO A 30 -5.66 -2.82 -4.43
N ASP A 31 -4.70 -3.50 -3.81
CA ASP A 31 -4.47 -4.95 -3.98
C ASP A 31 -5.70 -5.78 -3.57
N VAL A 32 -6.35 -5.40 -2.46
CA VAL A 32 -7.57 -6.08 -1.98
C VAL A 32 -8.72 -5.90 -2.96
N LEU A 33 -8.86 -4.71 -3.54
CA LEU A 33 -9.90 -4.39 -4.54
C LEU A 33 -9.65 -5.09 -5.89
N GLU A 34 -8.41 -5.46 -6.19
CA GLU A 34 -8.06 -6.28 -7.35
C GLU A 34 -8.37 -7.77 -7.16
N GLY A 35 -8.38 -8.26 -5.91
CA GLY A 35 -8.67 -9.65 -5.59
C GLY A 35 -9.91 -10.22 -6.31
N PRO A 36 -11.07 -9.55 -6.29
CA PRO A 36 -12.26 -9.99 -7.04
C PRO A 36 -12.04 -10.18 -8.54
N TYR A 37 -11.22 -9.34 -9.16
CA TYR A 37 -10.90 -9.45 -10.58
C TYR A 37 -10.04 -10.67 -10.88
N PHE A 38 -9.00 -10.92 -10.08
CA PHE A 38 -8.09 -12.04 -10.30
C PHE A 38 -8.63 -13.39 -9.83
N PHE A 39 -9.30 -13.45 -8.68
CA PHE A 39 -9.78 -14.71 -8.09
C PHE A 39 -11.17 -15.13 -8.57
N PHE A 40 -12.06 -14.18 -8.86
CA PHE A 40 -13.45 -14.47 -9.21
C PHE A 40 -13.81 -14.06 -10.65
N ASN A 41 -12.84 -13.57 -11.43
CA ASN A 41 -13.01 -13.11 -12.82
C ASN A 41 -14.14 -12.06 -12.97
N GLN A 42 -14.45 -11.33 -11.89
CA GLN A 42 -15.52 -10.33 -11.87
C GLN A 42 -15.01 -9.01 -12.46
N LYS A 43 -15.34 -8.76 -13.71
CA LYS A 43 -14.91 -7.57 -14.46
C LYS A 43 -15.87 -6.41 -14.23
N ASN A 44 -15.81 -5.82 -13.04
CA ASN A 44 -16.54 -4.58 -12.75
C ASN A 44 -15.76 -3.35 -13.28
N LYS A 45 -16.47 -2.36 -13.83
CA LYS A 45 -15.90 -1.11 -14.37
C LYS A 45 -15.04 -0.33 -13.37
N ILE A 46 -15.33 -0.47 -12.07
CA ILE A 46 -14.58 0.18 -11.00
C ILE A 46 -13.20 -0.46 -10.85
N VAL A 47 -13.15 -1.79 -10.80
CA VAL A 47 -11.89 -2.54 -10.63
C VAL A 47 -11.01 -2.40 -11.88
N THR A 48 -11.60 -2.40 -13.08
CA THR A 48 -10.83 -2.14 -14.31
C THR A 48 -10.23 -0.74 -14.34
N ARG A 49 -10.97 0.30 -13.93
CA ARG A 49 -10.41 1.66 -13.81
C ARG A 49 -9.29 1.74 -12.78
N LEU A 50 -9.44 1.04 -11.66
CA LEU A 50 -8.42 0.98 -10.62
C LEU A 50 -7.14 0.28 -11.12
N LEU A 51 -7.28 -0.82 -11.86
CA LEU A 51 -6.19 -1.53 -12.51
C LEU A 51 -5.48 -0.65 -13.56
N ASP A 52 -6.25 0.07 -14.38
CA ASP A 52 -5.69 0.99 -15.38
C ASP A 52 -4.91 2.13 -14.72
N PHE A 53 -5.44 2.67 -13.60
CA PHE A 53 -4.73 3.66 -12.79
C PHE A 53 -3.43 3.10 -12.21
N GLN A 54 -3.46 1.91 -11.62
CA GLN A 54 -2.26 1.28 -11.07
C GLN A 54 -1.21 1.00 -12.15
N LYS A 55 -1.62 0.47 -13.30
CA LYS A 55 -0.71 0.29 -14.45
C LYS A 55 -0.12 1.58 -14.96
N SER A 56 -0.85 2.71 -14.88
CA SER A 56 -0.31 4.02 -15.27
C SER A 56 0.83 4.49 -14.34
N LEU A 57 0.81 4.06 -13.07
CA LEU A 57 1.85 4.37 -12.08
C LEU A 57 2.99 3.35 -12.07
N GLN A 58 2.69 2.07 -12.30
CA GLN A 58 3.61 0.93 -12.23
C GLN A 58 3.82 0.28 -13.60
N PHE A 59 4.03 1.08 -14.64
CA PHE A 59 4.13 0.57 -16.00
C PHE A 59 5.46 -0.15 -16.23
N ASP A 60 5.41 -1.48 -16.39
CA ASP A 60 6.51 -2.38 -16.84
C ASP A 60 7.88 -2.04 -16.25
N VAL A 61 7.94 -1.74 -14.95
CA VAL A 61 9.22 -1.52 -14.27
C VAL A 61 9.98 -2.85 -14.24
N PRO A 62 11.21 -2.90 -14.78
CA PRO A 62 12.00 -4.12 -14.72
C PRO A 62 12.16 -4.59 -13.28
N PHE A 63 12.22 -5.91 -13.08
CA PHE A 63 12.20 -6.51 -11.73
C PHE A 63 13.21 -5.86 -10.77
N VAL A 64 14.45 -5.63 -11.22
CA VAL A 64 15.53 -5.09 -10.39
C VAL A 64 15.24 -3.66 -9.89
N PRO A 65 15.01 -2.64 -10.75
CA PRO A 65 14.65 -1.30 -10.28
C PRO A 65 13.33 -1.26 -9.51
N GLY A 66 12.36 -2.11 -9.84
CA GLY A 66 11.08 -2.20 -9.11
C GLY A 66 11.29 -2.64 -7.66
N VAL A 67 12.00 -3.75 -7.45
CA VAL A 67 12.29 -4.26 -6.09
C VAL A 67 13.13 -3.27 -5.30
N LEU A 68 14.17 -2.68 -5.91
CA LEU A 68 15.04 -1.72 -5.22
C LEU A 68 14.28 -0.48 -4.75
N THR A 69 13.47 0.12 -5.62
CA THR A 69 12.67 1.30 -5.27
C THR A 69 11.64 0.98 -4.19
N GLN A 70 11.03 -0.21 -4.23
CA GLN A 70 10.05 -0.63 -3.23
C GLN A 70 10.69 -0.91 -1.86
N LEU A 71 11.89 -1.49 -1.82
CA LEU A 71 12.65 -1.66 -0.58
C LEU A 71 13.07 -0.32 0.02
N LEU A 72 13.57 0.60 -0.81
CA LEU A 72 13.96 1.95 -0.37
C LEU A 72 12.74 2.73 0.17
N LEU A 73 11.61 2.67 -0.53
CA LEU A 73 10.37 3.32 -0.09
C LEU A 73 9.88 2.75 1.24
N SER A 74 9.90 1.42 1.39
CA SER A 74 9.51 0.75 2.63
C SER A 74 10.42 1.14 3.80
N PHE A 75 11.74 1.18 3.57
CA PHE A 75 12.71 1.62 4.57
C PHE A 75 12.50 3.08 4.97
N ALA A 76 12.32 3.98 3.99
CA ALA A 76 12.06 5.39 4.25
C ALA A 76 10.77 5.61 5.06
N ALA A 77 9.70 4.87 4.72
CA ALA A 77 8.44 4.92 5.47
C ALA A 77 8.62 4.47 6.92
N LEU A 78 9.28 3.32 7.15
CA LEU A 78 9.54 2.84 8.51
C LEU A 78 10.43 3.80 9.30
N ARG A 79 11.45 4.39 8.66
CA ARG A 79 12.33 5.38 9.30
C ARG A 79 11.59 6.65 9.69
N TRP A 80 10.56 7.05 8.94
CA TRP A 80 9.69 8.19 9.27
C TRP A 80 8.72 7.85 10.41
N VAL A 81 8.21 6.63 10.47
CA VAL A 81 7.31 6.19 11.55
C VAL A 81 8.04 6.13 12.89
N PHE A 82 9.28 5.63 12.92
CA PHE A 82 10.01 5.36 14.17
C PHE A 82 10.97 6.45 14.63
N GLY A 83 11.24 7.47 13.82
CA GLY A 83 12.24 8.49 14.16
C GLY A 83 11.70 9.89 14.07
#